data_AF-A0A1B0DKZ4-F1
#
_entry.id   AF-A0A1B0DKZ4-F1
#
_cell.length_a   1.000
_cell.length_b   1.000
_cell.length_c   1.000
_cell.angle_alpha   90.00
_cell.angle_beta   90.00
_cell.angle_gamma   90.00
#
_symmetry.space_group_name_H-M   'P 1'
#
loop_
_entity.id
_entity.type
_entity.pdbx_description
1 polymer ?
#
loop_
_entity_poly.entity_id
_entity_poly.type
_entity_poly.pdbx_seq_one_letter_code
_entity_poly.pdbx_strand_id
1 'polypeptide(L)'
;MLDHVLGKSTFQKGIRYFLEEMAYDIAEPSDLYRNLQRAVLEDQALPENLTVADFMYPWEHVVGYPLVTIMRNYQSNEIVINQRRFLFQNNEDDPECSCWYIPLSIATATNPDMGNTKPFAWMQRGTKELVLTGSGNHSWTSNDWVLFNVQQTGYYRVNYDTENWRLLATELHQGPPFKIDTLNRAQLIDDSFNFAYSDVIEFPIALNAFLQIQSHLLQFEDIQTFHEVPHPFDG
;
A
#
# COMPACT_ATOMS: atom_id res chain seq x y z
N MET A 1 2.84 -5.74 7.46
CA MET A 1 1.74 -6.39 6.71
C MET A 1 0.79 -7.21 7.57
N LEU A 2 1.16 -8.39 8.08
CA LEU A 2 0.20 -9.31 8.75
C LEU A 2 -0.52 -8.67 9.96
N ASP A 3 0.18 -7.88 10.77
CA ASP A 3 -0.43 -7.11 11.87
C ASP A 3 -1.54 -6.15 11.41
N HIS A 4 -1.35 -5.45 10.29
CA HIS A 4 -2.39 -4.55 9.75
C HIS A 4 -3.57 -5.34 9.18
N VAL A 5 -3.28 -6.42 8.47
CA VAL A 5 -4.29 -7.34 7.91
C VAL A 5 -5.20 -7.87 9.02
N LEU A 6 -4.64 -8.52 10.04
CA LEU A 6 -5.41 -9.09 11.15
C LEU A 6 -5.97 -7.99 12.07
N GLY A 7 -5.21 -6.91 12.24
CA GLY A 7 -5.48 -5.86 13.20
C GLY A 7 -4.75 -6.12 14.50
N LYS A 8 -4.27 -5.03 15.10
CA LYS A 8 -3.36 -5.06 16.25
C LYS A 8 -3.84 -5.94 17.39
N SER A 9 -5.13 -5.88 17.74
CA SER A 9 -5.69 -6.68 18.83
C SER A 9 -5.60 -8.18 18.54
N THR A 10 -6.05 -8.61 17.36
CA THR A 10 -6.09 -10.01 16.95
C THR A 10 -4.69 -10.56 16.72
N PHE A 11 -3.80 -9.78 16.11
CA PHE A 11 -2.40 -10.15 15.95
C PHE A 11 -1.72 -10.35 17.31
N GLN A 12 -1.82 -9.38 18.23
CA GLN A 12 -1.25 -9.50 19.58
C GLN A 12 -1.84 -10.66 20.38
N LYS A 13 -3.14 -10.94 20.22
CA LYS A 13 -3.82 -12.08 20.82
C LYS A 13 -3.25 -13.40 20.30
N GLY A 14 -3.07 -13.55 18.98
CA GLY A 14 -2.48 -14.75 18.39
C GLY A 14 -1.00 -14.93 18.74
N ILE A 15 -0.21 -13.85 18.82
CA ILE A 15 1.17 -13.90 19.34
C ILE A 15 1.21 -14.38 20.79
N ARG A 16 0.26 -13.95 21.63
CA ARG A 16 0.17 -14.42 23.01
C ARG A 16 -0.09 -15.92 23.09
N TYR A 17 -1.04 -16.43 22.30
CA TYR A 17 -1.30 -17.86 22.22
C TYR A 17 -0.06 -18.64 21.78
N PHE A 18 0.64 -18.15 20.76
CA PHE A 18 1.88 -18.74 20.29
C PHE A 18 2.95 -18.81 21.39
N LEU A 19 3.19 -17.71 22.11
CA LEU A 19 4.19 -17.65 23.17
C LEU A 19 3.84 -18.54 24.37
N GLU A 20 2.55 -18.66 24.70
CA GLU A 20 2.07 -19.55 25.76
C GLU A 20 2.18 -21.03 25.38
N GLU A 21 1.84 -21.37 24.13
CA GLU A 21 1.89 -22.76 23.63
C GLU A 21 3.33 -23.24 23.42
N MET A 22 4.20 -22.40 22.86
CA MET A 22 5.59 -22.74 22.55
C MET A 22 6.54 -22.44 23.71
N ALA A 23 6.01 -22.19 24.91
CA ALA A 23 6.82 -21.90 26.08
C ALA A 23 7.77 -23.08 26.37
N TYR A 24 9.08 -22.79 26.35
CA TYR A 24 10.15 -23.77 26.61
C TYR A 24 10.29 -24.88 25.55
N ASP A 25 9.70 -24.70 24.36
CA ASP A 25 9.80 -25.64 23.24
C ASP A 25 10.42 -24.96 21.99
N ILE A 26 10.63 -25.74 20.92
CA ILE A 26 11.12 -25.27 19.63
C ILE A 26 9.91 -24.99 18.73
N ALA A 27 9.93 -23.83 18.05
CA ALA A 27 8.84 -23.42 17.18
C ALA A 27 9.16 -23.56 15.69
N GLU A 28 8.15 -23.97 14.93
CA GLU A 28 8.11 -23.93 13.47
C GLU A 28 7.14 -22.84 12.98
N PRO A 29 7.23 -22.39 11.70
CA PRO A 29 6.30 -21.40 11.17
C PRO A 29 4.83 -21.84 11.22
N SER A 30 4.58 -23.14 11.09
CA SER A 30 3.25 -23.76 11.21
C SER A 30 2.62 -23.54 12.59
N ASP A 31 3.42 -23.48 13.67
CA ASP A 31 2.95 -23.22 15.03
C ASP A 31 2.47 -21.77 15.19
N LEU A 32 3.19 -20.83 14.57
CA LEU A 32 2.79 -19.43 14.52
C LEU A 32 1.47 -19.29 13.76
N TYR A 33 1.33 -19.92 12.59
CA TYR A 33 0.10 -19.82 11.79
C TYR A 33 -1.10 -20.44 12.50
N ARG A 34 -0.92 -21.58 13.17
CA ARG A 34 -1.97 -22.22 13.97
C ARG A 34 -2.49 -21.28 15.07
N ASN A 35 -1.59 -20.62 15.79
CA ASN A 35 -1.94 -19.73 16.89
C ASN A 35 -2.56 -18.40 16.43
N LEU A 36 -2.05 -17.82 15.35
CA LEU A 36 -2.69 -16.67 14.71
C LEU A 36 -4.06 -17.04 14.15
N GLN A 37 -4.19 -18.20 13.49
CA GLN A 37 -5.46 -18.68 12.96
C GLN A 37 -6.51 -18.85 14.05
N ARG A 38 -6.12 -19.32 15.24
CA ARG A 38 -7.02 -19.40 16.40
C ARG A 38 -7.59 -18.01 16.74
N ALA A 39 -6.74 -16.99 16.88
CA ALA A 39 -7.21 -15.63 17.15
C ALA A 39 -8.08 -15.07 16.01
N VAL A 40 -7.74 -15.36 14.76
CA VAL A 40 -8.52 -14.97 13.58
C VAL A 40 -9.92 -15.57 13.58
N LEU A 41 -10.07 -16.84 13.95
CA LEU A 41 -11.38 -17.50 14.02
C LEU A 41 -12.26 -16.90 15.11
N GLU A 42 -11.66 -16.51 16.24
CA GLU A 42 -12.39 -15.87 17.34
C GLU A 42 -12.84 -14.44 17.02
N ASP A 43 -12.00 -13.68 16.30
CA ASP A 43 -12.24 -12.25 16.02
C ASP A 43 -12.80 -11.99 14.60
N GLN A 44 -12.90 -13.02 13.76
CA GLN A 44 -13.33 -12.95 12.35
C GLN A 44 -12.49 -11.96 11.52
N ALA A 45 -11.17 -11.96 11.72
CA ALA A 45 -10.27 -10.94 11.18
C ALA A 45 -9.82 -11.17 9.72
N LEU A 46 -10.14 -12.31 9.11
CA LEU A 46 -9.86 -12.65 7.70
C LEU A 46 -11.15 -13.07 6.99
N PRO A 47 -11.21 -12.98 5.64
CA PRO A 47 -12.29 -13.58 4.86
C PRO A 47 -12.47 -15.06 5.20
N GLU A 48 -13.72 -15.55 5.21
CA GLU A 48 -14.07 -16.92 5.66
C GLU A 48 -13.28 -18.03 4.95
N ASN A 49 -12.92 -17.82 3.69
CA ASN A 49 -12.20 -18.80 2.86
C ASN A 49 -10.68 -18.57 2.79
N LEU A 50 -10.11 -17.75 3.69
CA LEU A 50 -8.68 -17.45 3.72
C LEU A 50 -8.08 -17.81 5.08
N THR A 51 -7.15 -18.76 5.09
CA THR A 51 -6.37 -19.08 6.29
C THR A 51 -5.10 -18.22 6.38
N VAL A 52 -4.55 -18.07 7.59
CA VAL A 52 -3.26 -17.39 7.81
C VAL A 52 -2.15 -18.09 7.03
N ALA A 53 -2.15 -19.42 6.98
CA ALA A 53 -1.16 -20.20 6.25
C ALA A 53 -1.27 -19.97 4.74
N ASP A 54 -2.48 -19.99 4.17
CA ASP A 54 -2.70 -19.73 2.74
C ASP A 54 -2.33 -18.30 2.35
N PHE A 55 -2.60 -17.33 3.24
CA PHE A 55 -2.20 -15.95 3.06
C PHE A 55 -0.68 -15.82 3.02
N MET A 56 0.03 -16.41 3.99
CA MET A 56 1.49 -16.28 4.16
C MET A 56 2.32 -17.10 3.18
N TYR A 57 1.79 -18.24 2.69
CA TYR A 57 2.50 -19.17 1.82
C TYR A 57 3.28 -18.51 0.66
N PRO A 58 2.67 -17.68 -0.21
CA PRO A 58 3.40 -17.07 -1.32
C PRO A 58 4.43 -16.01 -0.87
N TRP A 59 4.25 -15.38 0.30
CA TRP A 59 5.21 -14.40 0.83
C TRP A 59 6.51 -15.05 1.34
N GLU A 60 6.46 -16.35 1.62
CA GLU A 60 7.61 -17.11 2.14
C GLU A 60 8.30 -17.96 1.07
N HIS A 61 7.52 -18.50 0.13
CA HIS A 61 8.02 -19.51 -0.81
C HIS A 61 8.31 -18.95 -2.20
N VAL A 62 7.85 -17.73 -2.51
CA VAL A 62 8.10 -17.09 -3.80
C VAL A 62 9.17 -16.03 -3.65
N VAL A 63 10.24 -16.15 -4.44
CA VAL A 63 11.30 -15.15 -4.50
C VAL A 63 10.80 -13.86 -5.14
N GLY A 64 11.10 -12.73 -4.51
CA GLY A 64 10.69 -11.40 -4.96
C GLY A 64 9.43 -10.92 -4.23
N TYR A 65 8.74 -9.96 -4.84
CA TYR A 65 7.48 -9.41 -4.32
C TYR A 65 6.62 -8.91 -5.49
N PRO A 66 5.31 -8.69 -5.29
CA PRO A 66 4.46 -8.25 -6.38
C PRO A 66 4.67 -6.76 -6.71
N LEU A 67 4.66 -6.47 -8.00
CA LEU A 67 4.29 -5.17 -8.54
C LEU A 67 2.78 -5.21 -8.84
N VAL A 68 2.06 -4.30 -8.21
CA VAL A 68 0.64 -4.07 -8.44
C VAL A 68 0.48 -2.86 -9.36
N THR A 69 -0.07 -3.07 -10.56
CA THR A 69 -0.36 -2.00 -11.53
C THR A 69 -1.84 -1.65 -11.48
N ILE A 70 -2.13 -0.38 -11.22
CA ILE A 70 -3.46 0.20 -11.14
C ILE A 70 -3.76 0.91 -12.47
N MET A 71 -4.73 0.41 -13.22
CA MET A 71 -5.20 1.02 -14.47
C MET A 71 -6.64 1.49 -14.31
N ARG A 72 -6.89 2.78 -14.51
CA ARG A 72 -8.22 3.36 -14.35
C ARG A 72 -8.92 3.55 -15.68
N ASN A 73 -10.18 3.15 -15.74
CA ASN A 73 -11.10 3.59 -16.78
C ASN A 73 -11.82 4.86 -16.32
N TYR A 74 -11.38 6.00 -16.84
CA TYR A 74 -11.90 7.32 -16.47
C TYR A 74 -13.33 7.60 -17.01
N GLN A 75 -13.86 6.74 -17.88
CA GLN A 75 -15.25 6.86 -18.37
C GLN A 75 -16.22 6.06 -17.50
N SER A 76 -15.88 4.82 -17.15
CA SER A 76 -16.71 3.94 -16.31
C SER A 76 -16.44 4.09 -14.81
N ASN A 77 -15.36 4.76 -14.42
CA ASN A 77 -14.80 4.78 -13.07
C ASN A 77 -14.41 3.39 -12.53
N GLU A 78 -14.11 2.44 -13.42
CA GLU A 78 -13.56 1.14 -13.01
C GLU A 78 -12.05 1.22 -12.80
N ILE A 79 -11.53 0.38 -11.90
CA ILE A 79 -10.11 0.18 -11.71
C ILE A 79 -9.79 -1.27 -12.02
N VAL A 80 -8.89 -1.48 -12.96
CA VAL A 80 -8.30 -2.78 -13.28
C VAL A 80 -6.95 -2.87 -12.58
N ILE A 81 -6.83 -3.81 -11.67
CA ILE A 81 -5.62 -4.06 -10.87
C ILE A 81 -4.97 -5.32 -11.39
N ASN A 82 -3.71 -5.21 -11.82
CA ASN A 82 -2.91 -6.32 -12.27
C ASN A 82 -1.73 -6.58 -11.33
N GLN A 83 -1.45 -7.85 -11.02
CA GLN A 83 -0.24 -8.24 -10.30
C GLN A 83 0.73 -8.99 -11.21
N ARG A 84 2.02 -8.72 -11.01
CA ARG A 84 3.11 -9.54 -11.53
C ARG A 84 4.28 -9.54 -10.56
N ARG A 85 5.12 -10.56 -10.63
CA ARG A 85 6.37 -10.60 -9.87
C ARG A 85 7.30 -9.46 -10.30
N PHE A 86 7.87 -8.76 -9.32
CA PHE A 86 8.88 -7.73 -9.52
C PHE A 86 10.26 -8.22 -9.08
N LEU A 87 11.24 -8.10 -9.99
CA LEU A 87 12.65 -8.33 -9.73
C LEU A 87 13.43 -7.17 -10.35
N PHE A 88 14.37 -6.58 -9.61
CA PHE A 88 15.08 -5.37 -10.06
C PHE A 88 15.94 -5.59 -11.32
N GLN A 89 16.48 -6.80 -11.51
CA GLN A 89 17.44 -7.10 -12.58
C GLN A 89 16.95 -8.12 -13.62
N ASN A 90 15.76 -8.70 -13.44
CA ASN A 90 15.27 -9.80 -14.29
C ASN A 90 13.83 -9.55 -14.76
N ASN A 91 13.68 -9.31 -16.06
CA ASN A 91 12.41 -9.41 -16.78
C ASN A 91 12.14 -10.86 -17.23
N GLU A 92 12.47 -11.84 -16.40
CA GLU A 92 12.07 -13.22 -16.71
C GLU A 92 10.57 -13.36 -16.51
N ASP A 93 9.89 -13.74 -17.59
CA ASP A 93 8.48 -14.13 -17.54
C ASP A 93 8.29 -15.18 -16.46
N ASP A 94 7.41 -14.88 -15.51
CA ASP A 94 7.02 -15.77 -14.42
C ASP A 94 6.04 -16.83 -14.97
N PRO A 95 6.51 -18.06 -15.27
CA PRO A 95 5.73 -19.04 -16.02
C PRO A 95 4.59 -19.63 -15.18
N GLU A 96 4.71 -19.56 -13.86
CA GLU A 96 3.82 -20.26 -12.92
C GLU A 96 2.72 -19.38 -12.32
N CYS A 97 2.66 -18.08 -12.64
CA CYS A 97 1.80 -17.12 -11.91
C CYS A 97 2.14 -17.21 -10.41
N SER A 98 3.31 -16.69 -10.05
CA SER A 98 3.66 -16.27 -8.71
C SER A 98 2.66 -15.19 -8.26
N CYS A 99 1.47 -15.63 -7.87
CA CYS A 99 0.32 -14.78 -7.66
C CYS A 99 0.01 -14.79 -6.17
N TRP A 100 0.27 -13.67 -5.52
CA TRP A 100 0.13 -13.49 -4.08
C TRP A 100 -1.35 -13.24 -3.72
N TYR A 101 -1.71 -13.63 -2.51
CA TYR A 101 -2.86 -13.03 -1.83
C TYR A 101 -2.46 -11.64 -1.35
N ILE A 102 -2.91 -10.59 -2.05
CA ILE A 102 -2.50 -9.21 -1.77
C ILE A 102 -3.63 -8.47 -1.06
N PRO A 103 -3.42 -7.99 0.18
CA PRO A 103 -4.36 -7.12 0.88
C PRO A 103 -4.22 -5.70 0.34
N LEU A 104 -5.26 -5.18 -0.30
CA LEU A 104 -5.26 -3.86 -0.91
C LEU A 104 -5.96 -2.86 0.01
N SER A 105 -5.19 -1.99 0.66
CA SER A 105 -5.72 -0.76 1.27
C SER A 105 -5.77 0.37 0.24
N ILE A 106 -6.74 1.28 0.37
CA ILE A 106 -6.96 2.39 -0.56
C ILE A 106 -7.33 3.67 0.19
N ALA A 107 -6.82 4.79 -0.29
CA ALA A 107 -7.30 6.13 0.01
C ALA A 107 -7.65 6.84 -1.30
N THR A 108 -8.67 7.71 -1.28
CA THR A 108 -9.13 8.44 -2.47
C THR A 108 -9.16 9.94 -2.21
N ALA A 109 -9.21 10.76 -3.26
CA ALA A 109 -9.34 12.21 -3.10
C ALA A 109 -10.59 12.63 -2.30
N THR A 110 -11.69 11.88 -2.48
CA THR A 110 -13.00 12.07 -1.82
C THR A 110 -13.02 11.59 -0.38
N ASN A 111 -12.27 10.54 -0.06
CA ASN A 111 -12.11 10.01 1.29
C ASN A 111 -10.63 9.72 1.57
N PRO A 112 -9.84 10.76 1.91
CA PRO A 112 -8.40 10.65 2.12
C PRO A 112 -8.09 10.13 3.54
N ASP A 113 -8.74 9.05 3.96
CA ASP A 113 -8.47 8.42 5.26
C ASP A 113 -7.14 7.65 5.20
N MET A 114 -6.05 8.38 5.40
CA MET A 114 -4.70 7.84 5.43
C MET A 114 -4.39 7.06 6.73
N GLY A 115 -5.29 7.06 7.72
CA GLY A 115 -5.16 6.28 8.95
C GLY A 115 -5.67 4.84 8.79
N ASN A 116 -6.55 4.59 7.81
CA ASN A 116 -7.13 3.28 7.58
C ASN A 116 -6.23 2.41 6.68
N THR A 117 -5.38 1.63 7.32
CA THR A 117 -4.49 0.67 6.64
C THR A 117 -5.14 -0.70 6.43
N LYS A 118 -6.44 -0.87 6.75
CA LYS A 118 -7.11 -2.17 6.61
C LYS A 118 -7.31 -2.52 5.14
N PRO A 119 -7.29 -3.82 4.78
CA PRO A 119 -7.60 -4.24 3.43
C PRO A 119 -9.04 -3.86 3.06
N PHE A 120 -9.21 -3.07 2.00
CA PHE A 120 -10.50 -2.80 1.36
C PHE A 120 -10.88 -3.93 0.39
N ALA A 121 -9.89 -4.43 -0.35
CA ALA A 121 -10.05 -5.51 -1.32
C ALA A 121 -8.89 -6.50 -1.22
N TRP A 122 -9.05 -7.64 -1.89
CA TRP A 122 -8.07 -8.72 -1.88
C TRP A 122 -7.84 -9.21 -3.30
N MET A 123 -6.56 -9.22 -3.74
CA MET A 123 -6.19 -10.04 -4.89
C MET A 123 -6.14 -11.50 -4.46
N GLN A 124 -6.81 -12.37 -5.20
CA GLN A 124 -6.85 -13.80 -4.90
C GLN A 124 -5.63 -14.53 -5.48
N ARG A 125 -5.23 -15.63 -4.84
CA ARG A 125 -4.17 -16.50 -5.36
C ARG A 125 -4.56 -17.07 -6.73
N GLY A 126 -3.60 -17.06 -7.65
CA GLY A 126 -3.80 -17.52 -9.03
C GLY A 126 -4.54 -16.51 -9.92
N THR A 127 -4.98 -15.38 -9.38
CA THR A 127 -5.65 -14.32 -10.13
C THR A 127 -4.67 -13.18 -10.43
N LYS A 128 -4.41 -12.94 -11.71
CA LYS A 128 -3.56 -11.81 -12.15
C LYS A 128 -4.30 -10.48 -12.14
N GLU A 129 -5.62 -10.50 -12.35
CA GLU A 129 -6.42 -9.30 -12.55
C GLU A 129 -7.62 -9.22 -11.60
N LEU A 130 -7.83 -8.05 -11.01
CA LEU A 130 -9.00 -7.73 -10.19
C LEU A 130 -9.63 -6.44 -10.71
N VAL A 131 -10.93 -6.46 -10.96
CA VAL A 131 -11.69 -5.26 -11.33
C VAL A 131 -12.46 -4.74 -10.12
N LEU A 132 -12.25 -3.46 -9.79
CA LEU A 132 -12.93 -2.76 -8.71
C LEU A 132 -13.84 -1.67 -9.26
N THR A 133 -15.02 -1.55 -8.65
CA THR A 133 -15.94 -0.44 -8.85
C THR A 133 -16.10 0.34 -7.56
N GLY A 134 -16.13 1.67 -7.66
CA GLY A 134 -16.26 2.53 -6.50
C GLY A 134 -17.62 2.35 -5.82
N SER A 135 -17.63 2.22 -4.50
CA SER A 135 -18.87 2.14 -3.71
C SER A 135 -18.69 2.65 -2.28
N GLY A 136 -19.75 3.25 -1.72
CA GLY A 136 -19.76 3.79 -0.36
C GLY A 136 -18.62 4.79 -0.12
N ASN A 137 -17.86 4.58 0.96
CA ASN A 137 -16.72 5.43 1.34
C ASN A 137 -15.47 5.23 0.47
N HIS A 138 -15.52 4.32 -0.50
CA HIS A 138 -14.45 4.07 -1.47
C HIS A 138 -14.99 4.36 -2.87
N SER A 139 -15.53 5.56 -3.07
CA SER A 139 -15.98 6.04 -4.38
C SER A 139 -14.96 7.01 -4.98
N TRP A 140 -14.74 6.93 -6.28
CA TRP A 140 -13.87 7.84 -7.01
C TRP A 140 -14.50 8.21 -8.36
N THR A 141 -14.19 9.40 -8.83
CA THR A 141 -14.54 9.90 -10.15
C THR A 141 -13.29 10.04 -11.01
N SER A 142 -13.46 10.39 -12.28
CA SER A 142 -12.37 10.61 -13.22
C SER A 142 -11.36 11.68 -12.78
N ASN A 143 -11.77 12.63 -11.94
CA ASN A 143 -10.92 13.72 -11.48
C ASN A 143 -10.25 13.44 -10.12
N ASP A 144 -10.62 12.34 -9.46
CA ASP A 144 -10.09 11.99 -8.15
C ASP A 144 -8.84 11.13 -8.32
N TRP A 145 -7.76 11.41 -7.60
CA TRP A 145 -6.68 10.43 -7.46
C TRP A 145 -7.13 9.27 -6.58
N VAL A 146 -6.54 8.10 -6.83
CA VAL A 146 -6.57 6.95 -5.94
C VAL A 146 -5.15 6.57 -5.54
N LEU A 147 -5.00 6.14 -4.30
CA LEU A 147 -3.74 5.71 -3.74
C LEU A 147 -3.94 4.36 -3.07
N PHE A 148 -3.13 3.37 -3.46
CA PHE A 148 -3.12 2.05 -2.86
C PHE A 148 -1.91 1.85 -1.95
N ASN A 149 -2.02 0.88 -1.05
CA ASN A 149 -1.01 0.58 -0.03
C ASN A 149 -0.82 1.77 0.95
N VAL A 150 -1.90 2.17 1.62
CA VAL A 150 -1.89 3.23 2.63
C VAL A 150 -0.82 2.93 3.69
N GLN A 151 0.02 3.94 3.96
CA GLN A 151 1.23 3.90 4.79
C GLN A 151 2.26 2.81 4.42
N GLN A 152 2.22 2.29 3.19
CA GLN A 152 3.13 1.25 2.70
C GLN A 152 3.16 -0.01 3.61
N THR A 153 2.02 -0.35 4.22
CA THR A 153 1.92 -1.46 5.19
C THR A 153 2.00 -2.84 4.57
N GLY A 154 1.64 -2.96 3.28
CA GLY A 154 1.78 -4.14 2.46
C GLY A 154 3.15 -4.23 1.81
N TYR A 155 3.68 -5.45 1.70
CA TYR A 155 5.02 -5.70 1.15
C TYR A 155 4.99 -5.81 -0.39
N TYR A 156 4.51 -4.76 -1.06
CA TYR A 156 4.38 -4.72 -2.52
C TYR A 156 4.52 -3.30 -3.04
N ARG A 157 4.93 -3.17 -4.30
CA ARG A 157 5.05 -1.86 -4.97
C ARG A 157 3.80 -1.55 -5.77
N VAL A 158 3.49 -0.27 -5.94
CA VAL A 158 2.29 0.16 -6.66
C VAL A 158 2.67 1.08 -7.82
N ASN A 159 2.35 0.67 -9.03
CA ASN A 159 2.39 1.53 -10.21
C ASN A 159 0.98 1.96 -10.60
N TYR A 160 0.88 3.14 -11.19
CA TYR A 160 -0.38 3.70 -11.66
C TYR A 160 -0.30 4.03 -13.15
N ASP A 161 -1.45 4.16 -13.80
CA ASP A 161 -1.52 4.79 -15.12
C ASP A 161 -1.09 6.27 -15.07
N THR A 162 -0.71 6.80 -16.24
CA THR A 162 -0.17 8.16 -16.39
C THR A 162 -1.10 9.24 -15.83
N GLU A 163 -2.40 9.08 -15.99
CA GLU A 163 -3.36 10.09 -15.55
C GLU A 163 -3.49 10.08 -14.03
N ASN A 164 -3.45 8.91 -13.38
CA ASN A 164 -3.49 8.85 -11.92
C ASN A 164 -2.18 9.37 -11.31
N TRP A 165 -1.03 9.09 -11.94
CA TRP A 165 0.24 9.73 -11.60
C TRP A 165 0.15 11.25 -11.68
N ARG A 166 -0.49 11.79 -12.73
CA ARG A 166 -0.72 13.24 -12.88
C ARG A 166 -1.62 13.79 -11.78
N LEU A 167 -2.70 13.09 -11.41
CA LEU A 167 -3.62 13.51 -10.35
C LEU A 167 -2.94 13.50 -8.97
N LEU A 168 -2.15 12.46 -8.65
CA LEU A 168 -1.34 12.39 -7.43
C LEU A 168 -0.31 13.52 -7.40
N ALA A 169 0.41 13.75 -8.50
CA ALA A 169 1.36 14.84 -8.65
C ALA A 169 0.70 16.22 -8.44
N THR A 170 -0.51 16.41 -8.97
CA THR A 170 -1.29 17.66 -8.79
C THR A 170 -1.69 17.86 -7.33
N GLU A 171 -2.21 16.82 -6.67
CA GLU A 171 -2.56 16.91 -5.25
C GLU A 171 -1.32 17.16 -4.38
N LEU A 172 -0.19 16.53 -4.70
CA LEU A 172 1.06 16.77 -3.99
C LEU A 172 1.56 18.19 -4.20
N HIS A 173 1.37 18.80 -5.36
CA HIS A 173 1.85 20.16 -5.59
C HIS A 173 0.90 21.24 -5.03
N GLN A 174 -0.41 21.07 -5.21
CA GLN A 174 -1.42 22.11 -4.99
C GLN A 174 -2.40 21.80 -3.85
N GLY A 175 -2.41 20.56 -3.38
CA GLY A 175 -3.34 20.09 -2.37
C GLY A 175 -2.99 20.56 -0.96
N PRO A 176 -3.92 20.39 0.00
CA PRO A 176 -3.64 20.66 1.40
C PRO A 176 -2.43 19.86 1.90
N PRO A 177 -1.56 20.47 2.71
CA PRO A 177 -0.46 19.77 3.34
C PRO A 177 -0.95 18.52 4.08
N PHE A 178 -0.17 17.44 4.01
CA PHE A 178 -0.42 16.19 4.74
C PHE A 178 -1.71 15.46 4.38
N LYS A 179 -2.44 15.86 3.32
CA LYS A 179 -3.59 15.08 2.83
C LYS A 179 -3.16 13.69 2.36
N ILE A 180 -1.97 13.59 1.77
CA ILE A 180 -1.28 12.32 1.53
C ILE A 180 -0.23 12.13 2.63
N ASP A 181 -0.27 10.96 3.28
CA ASP A 181 0.62 10.64 4.40
C ASP A 181 2.10 10.70 4.00
N THR A 182 2.96 11.04 4.95
CA THR A 182 4.41 11.13 4.74
C THR A 182 5.01 9.82 4.25
N LEU A 183 4.57 8.67 4.76
CA LEU A 183 5.04 7.36 4.29
C LEU A 183 4.60 7.09 2.86
N ASN A 184 3.38 7.48 2.48
CA ASN A 184 2.93 7.34 1.11
C ASN A 184 3.65 8.29 0.15
N ARG A 185 4.01 9.51 0.57
CA ARG A 185 4.85 10.40 -0.24
C ARG A 185 6.23 9.79 -0.48
N ALA A 186 6.85 9.22 0.55
CA ALA A 186 8.11 8.50 0.42
C ALA A 186 7.98 7.27 -0.50
N GLN A 187 6.89 6.51 -0.35
CA GLN A 187 6.57 5.38 -1.23
C GLN A 187 6.48 5.80 -2.69
N LEU A 188 5.74 6.88 -3.02
CA LEU A 188 5.59 7.34 -4.41
C LEU A 188 6.95 7.69 -5.04
N ILE A 189 7.85 8.33 -4.28
CA ILE A 189 9.22 8.60 -4.73
C ILE A 189 9.96 7.29 -4.95
N ASP A 190 10.05 6.44 -3.92
CA ASP A 190 10.81 5.18 -3.98
C ASP A 190 10.33 4.27 -5.11
N ASP A 191 9.02 4.04 -5.22
CA ASP A 191 8.39 3.25 -6.27
C ASP A 191 8.72 3.83 -7.64
N SER A 192 8.55 5.14 -7.86
CA SER A 192 8.79 5.76 -9.17
C SER A 192 10.23 5.61 -9.65
N PHE A 193 11.23 5.80 -8.77
CA PHE A 193 12.64 5.62 -9.14
C PHE A 193 12.96 4.14 -9.39
N ASN A 194 12.49 3.23 -8.53
CA ASN A 194 12.70 1.79 -8.75
C ASN A 194 12.10 1.35 -10.09
N PHE A 195 10.92 1.84 -10.45
CA PHE A 195 10.30 1.56 -11.73
C PHE A 195 11.05 2.15 -12.91
N ALA A 196 11.59 3.36 -12.78
CA ALA A 196 12.42 3.97 -13.80
C ALA A 196 13.73 3.21 -14.03
N TYR A 197 14.36 2.70 -12.96
CA TYR A 197 15.56 1.87 -13.05
C TYR A 197 15.30 0.47 -13.62
N SER A 198 14.08 -0.05 -13.50
CA SER A 198 13.68 -1.36 -14.01
C SER A 198 12.85 -1.30 -15.31
N ASP A 199 12.89 -0.17 -16.03
CA ASP A 199 12.18 0.06 -17.31
C ASP A 199 10.65 -0.17 -17.26
N VAL A 200 10.03 0.00 -16.08
CA VAL A 200 8.58 -0.12 -15.88
C VAL A 200 7.86 1.17 -16.24
N ILE A 201 8.50 2.31 -15.98
CA ILE A 201 8.04 3.64 -16.39
C ILE A 201 9.22 4.42 -16.97
N GLU A 202 8.94 5.48 -17.72
CA GLU A 202 9.98 6.36 -18.22
C GLU A 202 10.55 7.25 -17.09
N PHE A 203 11.87 7.44 -17.09
CA PHE A 203 12.58 8.29 -16.11
C PHE A 203 11.97 9.69 -15.88
N PRO A 204 11.48 10.41 -16.92
CA PRO A 204 10.82 11.70 -16.72
C PRO A 204 9.58 11.65 -15.82
N ILE A 205 8.84 10.53 -15.79
CA ILE A 205 7.69 10.35 -14.90
C ILE A 205 8.16 10.33 -13.44
N ALA A 206 9.21 9.57 -13.14
CA ALA A 206 9.80 9.50 -11.80
C ALA A 206 10.36 10.86 -11.35
N LEU A 207 11.08 11.54 -12.23
CA LEU A 207 11.63 12.87 -11.93
C LEU A 207 10.51 13.89 -11.66
N ASN A 208 9.42 13.87 -12.45
CA ASN A 208 8.30 14.76 -12.20
C ASN A 208 7.65 14.48 -10.83
N ALA A 209 7.39 13.21 -10.49
CA ALA A 209 6.84 12.84 -9.19
C ALA A 209 7.71 13.37 -8.03
N PHE A 210 9.03 13.19 -8.13
CA PHE A 210 9.99 13.74 -7.17
C PHE A 210 9.92 15.27 -7.05
N LEU A 211 9.96 15.98 -8.19
CA LEU A 211 9.95 17.44 -8.20
C LEU A 211 8.66 18.02 -7.59
N GLN A 212 7.50 17.42 -7.87
CA GLN A 212 6.25 17.87 -7.26
C GLN A 212 6.28 17.72 -5.73
N ILE A 213 6.76 16.58 -5.22
CA ILE A 213 6.86 16.34 -3.78
C ILE A 213 7.87 17.27 -3.12
N GLN A 214 9.03 17.50 -3.74
CA GLN A 214 10.03 18.43 -3.22
C GLN A 214 9.49 19.86 -3.17
N SER A 215 8.83 20.31 -4.24
CA SER A 215 8.25 21.67 -4.30
C SER A 215 7.22 21.90 -3.19
N HIS A 216 6.41 20.89 -2.89
CA HIS A 216 5.44 20.92 -1.80
C HIS A 216 6.15 21.09 -0.46
N LEU A 217 7.16 20.26 -0.17
CA LEU A 217 7.92 20.33 1.09
C LEU A 217 8.59 21.70 1.30
N LEU A 218 9.19 22.28 0.26
CA LEU A 218 9.86 23.59 0.34
C LEU A 218 8.88 24.74 0.57
N GLN A 219 7.70 24.72 -0.07
CA GLN A 219 6.66 25.72 0.19
C GLN A 219 6.27 25.77 1.68
N PHE A 220 6.40 24.67 2.42
CA PHE A 220 6.12 24.66 3.87
C PHE A 220 7.28 25.11 4.75
N GLU A 221 8.53 24.82 4.40
CA GLU A 221 9.68 25.37 5.14
C GLU A 221 9.66 26.90 5.10
N ASP A 222 9.29 27.47 3.95
CA ASP A 222 9.07 28.91 3.81
C ASP A 222 7.89 29.38 4.68
N ILE A 223 6.74 28.70 4.68
CA ILE A 223 5.57 29.09 5.51
C ILE A 223 5.88 28.99 7.02
N GLN A 224 6.62 27.97 7.46
CA GLN A 224 6.98 27.83 8.88
C GLN A 224 8.00 28.88 9.34
N THR A 225 8.94 29.27 8.49
CA THR A 225 9.89 30.35 8.80
C THR A 225 9.23 31.73 8.86
N PHE A 226 8.11 31.97 8.17
CA PHE A 226 7.33 33.21 8.30
C PHE A 226 6.42 33.29 9.53
N HIS A 227 6.21 32.20 10.27
CA HIS A 227 5.36 32.16 11.47
C HIS A 227 6.11 32.26 12.81
N GLU A 228 7.43 32.49 12.81
CA GLU A 228 8.15 32.96 14.00
C GLU A 228 7.85 34.45 14.25
N VAL A 229 6.88 34.70 15.12
CA VAL A 229 6.40 36.04 15.55
C VAL A 229 7.51 36.82 16.29
N PRO A 230 7.56 38.16 16.17
CA PRO A 230 8.66 38.98 16.71
C PRO A 230 8.76 38.91 18.24
N HIS A 231 9.99 38.85 18.75
CA HIS A 231 10.30 38.97 20.17
C HIS A 231 9.71 40.27 20.77
N PRO A 232 8.93 40.20 21.86
CA PRO A 232 8.54 41.38 22.61
C PRO A 232 9.60 41.65 23.68
N PHE A 233 10.61 42.44 23.35
CA PHE A 233 11.45 43.12 24.34
C PHE A 233 11.77 44.54 23.87
N ASP A 234 10.76 45.40 24.00
CA ASP A 234 10.96 46.82 24.28
C ASP A 234 10.11 47.13 25.53
N GLY A 235 10.78 47.42 26.65
CA GLY A 235 10.18 47.71 27.95
C GLY A 235 11.18 47.57 29.10
#